data_AF-A0A848EH48-F1
#
_entry.id   AF-A0A848EH48-F1
#
_cell.length_a   1.000
_cell.length_b   1.000
_cell.length_c   1.000
_cell.angle_alpha   90.00
_cell.angle_beta   90.00
_cell.angle_gamma   90.00
#
_symmetry.space_group_name_H-M   'P 1'
#
loop_
_entity.id
_entity.type
_entity.pdbx_description
1 polymer ?
#
loop_
_entity_poly.entity_id
_entity_poly.type
_entity_poly.pdbx_seq_one_letter_code
_entity_poly.pdbx_strand_id
1 'polypeptide(L)' 'MNHVADRSLRWAAPLDPADQGADPLRNAAAAVELNLALAHEQGRADQVRLLHAVLALLAEPPRR' A
#
# COMPACT_ATOMS: atom_id res chain seq x y z
N MET A 1 17.25 5.61 20.52
CA MET A 1 15.88 5.49 21.05
C MET A 1 14.92 5.58 19.87
N ASN A 2 14.07 4.56 19.73
CA ASN A 2 13.36 4.14 18.52
C ASN A 2 12.06 4.93 18.28
N HIS A 3 12.10 6.00 17.49
CA HIS A 3 10.87 6.69 17.05
C HIS A 3 10.16 6.00 15.88
N VAL A 4 10.81 5.03 15.23
CA VAL A 4 10.25 4.28 14.09
C VAL A 4 9.27 3.21 14.55
N ALA A 5 9.50 2.59 15.72
CA ALA A 5 8.63 1.54 16.27
C ALA A 5 7.29 2.07 16.82
N ASP A 6 7.23 3.34 17.19
CA ASP A 6 6.02 3.95 17.75
C ASP A 6 5.00 4.32 16.65
N ARG A 7 5.48 4.60 15.43
CA ARG A 7 4.62 4.98 14.29
C ARG A 7 3.98 3.77 13.60
N SER A 8 4.62 2.61 13.64
CA SER A 8 4.12 1.34 13.10
C SER A 8 3.02 0.72 13.97
N LEU A 9 2.91 1.08 15.25
CA LEU A 9 1.84 0.62 16.15
C LEU A 9 0.49 1.31 15.91
N ARG A 10 0.46 2.45 15.20
CA ARG A 10 -0.78 3.20 14.93
C ARG A 10 -1.54 2.73 13.68
N TRP A 11 -0.94 1.85 12.89
CA TRP A 11 -1.55 1.24 11.69
C TRP A 11 -2.21 -0.11 11.97
N ALA A 12 -2.13 -0.59 13.21
CA ALA A 12 -2.91 -1.72 13.70
C ALA A 12 -4.24 -1.25 14.33
N ALA A 13 -4.92 -0.28 13.71
CA ALA A 13 -6.36 -0.23 13.92
C ALA A 13 -6.90 -1.58 13.42
N PRO A 14 -7.64 -2.34 14.24
CA PRO A 14 -8.16 -3.63 13.80
C PRO A 14 -9.00 -3.36 12.57
N LEU A 15 -8.57 -3.91 11.43
CA LEU A 15 -9.36 -3.97 10.22
C LEU A 15 -10.67 -4.64 10.63
N ASP A 16 -11.76 -3.88 10.63
CA ASP A 16 -13.07 -4.42 10.96
C ASP A 16 -13.31 -5.61 10.03
N PRO A 17 -13.53 -6.84 10.55
CA PRO A 17 -13.74 -8.00 9.69
C PRO A 17 -14.97 -7.83 8.78
N ALA A 18 -15.89 -6.92 9.09
CA ALA A 18 -16.98 -6.53 8.19
C ALA A 18 -16.52 -5.77 6.93
N ASP A 19 -15.37 -5.08 7.00
CA ASP A 19 -14.77 -4.33 5.88
C ASP A 19 -13.82 -5.18 5.02
N GLN A 20 -13.49 -6.41 5.43
CA GLN A 20 -12.56 -7.30 4.72
C GLN A 20 -13.07 -7.81 3.36
N GLY A 21 -14.26 -7.40 2.90
CA GLY A 21 -14.87 -7.87 1.66
C GLY A 21 -15.39 -6.81 0.69
N ALA A 22 -15.26 -5.51 0.97
CA ALA A 22 -16.04 -4.51 0.24
C ALA A 22 -15.48 -4.12 -1.14
N ASP A 23 -14.15 -4.13 -1.33
CA ASP A 23 -13.55 -3.77 -2.62
C ASP A 23 -12.14 -4.41 -2.82
N PRO A 24 -12.01 -5.45 -3.67
CA PRO A 24 -10.74 -6.07 -3.98
C PRO A 24 -9.69 -5.12 -4.56
N LEU A 25 -10.08 -4.11 -5.33
CA LEU A 25 -9.14 -3.14 -5.91
C LEU A 25 -8.57 -2.22 -4.84
N ARG A 26 -9.40 -1.81 -3.88
CA ARG A 26 -8.94 -1.02 -2.73
C ARG A 26 -7.94 -1.79 -1.88
N ASN A 27 -8.19 -3.08 -1.64
CA ASN A 27 -7.26 -3.92 -0.89
C ASN A 27 -5.93 -4.12 -1.64
N ALA A 28 -5.99 -4.30 -2.96
CA ALA A 28 -4.80 -4.39 -3.80
C ALA A 28 -3.99 -3.09 -3.76
N ALA A 29 -4.64 -1.92 -3.89
CA ALA A 29 -3.99 -0.62 -3.82
C ALA A 29 -3.27 -0.41 -2.46
N ALA A 30 -3.94 -0.71 -1.35
CA ALA A 30 -3.35 -0.61 -0.01
C ALA A 30 -2.11 -1.52 0.16
N ALA A 31 -2.18 -2.74 -0.36
CA ALA A 31 -1.02 -3.66 -0.34
C ALA A 31 0.16 -3.12 -1.18
N VAL A 32 -0.12 -2.51 -2.34
CA VAL A 32 0.91 -1.91 -3.20
C VAL A 32 1.55 -0.69 -2.54
N GLU A 33 0.76 0.18 -1.89
CA GLU A 33 1.27 1.33 -1.13
C GLU A 33 2.24 0.93 -0.01
N LEU A 34 1.92 -0.15 0.73
CA LEU A 34 2.82 -0.68 1.76
C LEU A 34 4.15 -1.15 1.18
N ASN A 35 4.10 -1.89 0.06
CA ASN A 35 5.31 -2.35 -0.62
C ASN A 35 6.12 -1.20 -1.20
N LEU A 36 5.47 -0.12 -1.65
CA LEU A 36 6.12 1.07 -2.18
C LEU A 36 6.90 1.80 -1.08
N ALA A 37 6.32 1.96 0.11
CA ALA A 37 7.01 2.55 1.26
C ALA A 37 8.29 1.76 1.62
N LEU A 38 8.20 0.44 1.69
CA LEU A 38 9.36 -0.43 1.94
C LEU A 38 10.43 -0.33 0.84
N ALA A 39 10.01 -0.27 -0.43
CA ALA A 39 10.93 -0.11 -1.55
C ALA A 39 11.67 1.24 -1.51
N HIS A 40 10.99 2.32 -1.09
CA HIS A 40 11.59 3.63 -0.86
C HIS A 40 12.64 3.59 0.26
N GLU A 41 12.31 3.00 1.41
CA GLU A 41 13.23 2.88 2.55
C GLU A 41 14.50 2.08 2.19
N GLN A 42 14.37 1.09 1.30
CA GLN A 42 15.48 0.25 0.85
C GLN A 42 16.25 0.83 -0.35
N GLY A 43 15.87 2.01 -0.86
CA GLY A 43 16.51 2.64 -2.02
C GLY A 43 16.34 1.87 -3.33
N ARG A 44 15.30 1.03 -3.46
CA ARG A 44 15.06 0.19 -4.64
C ARG A 44 14.33 0.96 -5.74
N ALA A 45 15.04 1.84 -6.44
CA ALA A 45 14.46 2.77 -7.41
C ALA A 45 13.65 2.11 -8.54
N ASP A 46 14.07 0.95 -9.04
CA ASP A 46 13.32 0.21 -10.07
C ASP A 46 11.98 -0.30 -9.54
N GLN A 47 12.00 -0.85 -8.33
CA GLN A 47 10.80 -1.38 -7.67
C GLN A 47 9.82 -0.25 -7.33
N VAL A 48 10.32 0.90 -6.87
CA VAL A 48 9.51 2.11 -6.64
C VAL A 48 8.80 2.55 -7.92
N ARG A 49 9.54 2.65 -9.04
CA ARG A 49 8.96 3.03 -10.34
C ARG A 49 7.87 2.06 -10.79
N LEU A 50 8.12 0.76 -10.65
CA LEU A 50 7.15 -0.28 -10.99
C LEU A 50 5.88 -0.16 -10.14
N LEU A 51 6.01 -0.02 -8.82
CA LEU A 51 4.87 0.04 -7.91
C LEU A 51 4.02 1.30 -8.11
N HIS A 52 4.64 2.43 -8.45
CA HIS A 52 3.89 3.62 -8.88
C HIS A 52 3.07 3.38 -10.15
N ALA A 53 3.62 2.67 -11.15
CA ALA A 53 2.88 2.34 -12.36
C ALA A 53 1.69 1.40 -12.05
N VAL A 54 1.88 0.44 -11.14
CA VAL A 54 0.79 -0.45 -10.69
C VAL A 54 -0.32 0.34 -10.00
N LEU A 55 0.00 1.29 -9.11
CA LEU A 55 -1.02 2.14 -8.48
C LEU A 55 -1.81 2.96 -9.50
N ALA A 56 -1.14 3.51 -10.50
CA ALA A 56 -1.80 4.26 -11.57
C ALA A 56 -2.81 3.39 -12.34
N LEU A 57 -2.45 2.14 -12.65
CA LEU A 57 -3.34 1.19 -13.34
C LEU A 57 -4.54 0.79 -12.47
N LEU A 58 -4.35 0.63 -11.17
CA LEU A 58 -5.44 0.30 -10.24
C LEU A 58 -6.42 1.46 -10.03
N ALA A 59 -5.94 2.70 -10.14
CA ALA A 59 -6.76 3.90 -10.01
C ALA A 59 -7.54 4.24 -11.30
N GLU A 60 -7.09 3.73 -12.46
CA GLU A 60 -7.74 3.99 -13.75
C GLU A 60 -8.96 3.06 -13.93
N PRO A 61 -10.16 3.60 -14.22
CA PRO A 61 -11.28 2.75 -14.60
C PRO A 61 -10.98 2.05 -15.95
N PRO A 62 -11.45 0.81 -16.16
CA PRO A 62 -11.18 0.07 -17.39
C PRO A 62 -11.67 0.86 -18.60
N ARG A 63 -10.76 1.12 -19.55
CA ARG A 63 -11.08 1.80 -20.80
C ARG A 63 -12.03 0.91 -21.61
N ARG A 64 -13.18 1.46 -22.01
CA ARG A 64 -14.23 0.78 -22.81
C ARG A 64 -13.79 0.57 -24.25
#